data_AF-A0A8S3A227-F1
#
_entry.id   AF-A0A8S3A227-F1
#
_cell.length_a   1.000
_cell.length_b   1.000
_cell.length_c   1.000
_cell.angle_alpha   90.00
_cell.angle_beta   90.00
_cell.angle_gamma   90.00
#
_symmetry.space_group_name_H-M   'P 1'
#
loop_
_entity.id
_entity.type
_entity.pdbx_description
1 polymer ?
#
loop_
_entity_poly.entity_id
_entity_poly.type
_entity_poly.pdbx_seq_one_letter_code
_entity_poly.pdbx_strand_id
1 'polypeptide(L)' 'MLATAGKSNLKKIYLVSEICKNETPLVLSIVESWLKPQGDDAEVSISNYQLFRKDRLHKRGGGVLVYIKQDLAST' A
#
# COMPACT_ATOMS: atom_id res chain seq x y z
N MET A 1 12.63 2.34 -3.56
CA MET A 1 11.68 2.79 -2.51
C MET A 1 10.89 3.96 -3.07
N LEU A 2 9.66 3.74 -3.55
CA LEU A 2 8.84 4.81 -4.12
C LEU A 2 7.87 5.32 -3.04
N ALA A 3 8.20 6.44 -2.40
CA ALA A 3 7.36 7.08 -1.39
C ALA A 3 6.54 8.20 -2.03
N THR A 4 5.21 8.09 -2.07
CA THR A 4 4.32 9.14 -2.62
C THR A 4 3.44 9.75 -1.53
N ALA A 5 3.62 11.05 -1.23
CA ALA A 5 2.83 11.82 -0.27
C ALA A 5 1.83 12.74 -1.01
N GLY A 6 0.57 12.88 -0.55
CA GLY A 6 -0.49 13.54 -1.32
C GLY A 6 -1.93 13.21 -0.88
N LYS A 7 -2.83 14.20 -0.88
CA LYS A 7 -4.15 14.21 -0.23
C LYS A 7 -5.25 13.32 -0.87
N SER A 8 -4.97 12.65 -1.98
CA SER A 8 -5.91 11.72 -2.62
C SER A 8 -5.31 10.31 -2.58
N ASN A 9 -5.65 9.56 -1.53
CA ASN A 9 -5.06 8.24 -1.28
C ASN A 9 -5.40 7.25 -2.40
N LEU A 10 -6.60 7.31 -2.97
CA LEU A 10 -7.05 6.47 -4.08
C LEU A 10 -6.18 6.60 -5.34
N LYS A 11 -5.78 7.83 -5.71
CA LYS A 11 -4.92 8.03 -6.89
C LYS A 11 -3.54 7.41 -6.73
N LYS A 12 -2.99 7.44 -5.50
CA LYS A 12 -1.70 6.80 -5.21
C LYS A 12 -1.81 5.28 -5.25
N ILE A 13 -2.88 4.74 -4.68
CA ILE A 13 -3.15 3.30 -4.69
C ILE A 13 -3.27 2.82 -6.13
N TYR A 14 -3.99 3.55 -6.98
CA TYR A 14 -4.08 3.26 -8.40
C TYR A 14 -2.71 3.26 -9.08
N LEU A 15 -1.90 4.31 -8.89
CA LEU A 15 -0.53 4.38 -9.44
C LEU A 15 0.34 3.20 -8.98
N VAL A 16 0.25 2.84 -7.70
CA VAL A 16 0.99 1.71 -7.14
C VAL A 16 0.51 0.39 -7.73
N SER A 17 -0.79 0.23 -7.95
CA SER A 17 -1.34 -0.95 -8.61
C SER A 17 -0.81 -1.11 -10.04
N GLU A 18 -0.64 0.00 -10.79
CA GLU A 18 -0.04 -0.02 -12.12
C GLU A 18 1.45 -0.37 -12.09
N ILE A 19 2.21 0.15 -11.13
CA ILE A 19 3.61 -0.24 -10.91
C ILE A 19 3.71 -1.73 -10.59
N CYS A 20 2.84 -2.25 -9.72
CA CYS A 20 2.80 -3.66 -9.37
C CYS A 20 2.54 -4.57 -10.57
N LYS A 21 1.74 -4.12 -11.55
CA LYS A 21 1.47 -4.83 -12.81
C LYS A 21 2.65 -4.81 -13.77
N ASN A 22 3.31 -3.65 -13.92
CA ASN A 22 4.35 -3.46 -14.94
C ASN A 22 5.74 -3.92 -14.49
N GLU A 23 6.10 -3.65 -13.24
CA GLU A 23 7.46 -3.86 -12.72
C GLU A 23 7.57 -5.11 -11.82
N THR A 24 6.43 -5.63 -11.35
CA THR A 24 6.35 -6.84 -10.49
C THR A 24 7.34 -6.87 -9.30
N PRO A 25 7.44 -5.79 -8.49
CA PRO A 25 8.37 -5.75 -7.36
C PRO A 25 8.10 -6.85 -6.34
N LEU A 26 9.14 -7.37 -5.69
CA LEU A 26 8.97 -8.35 -4.61
C LEU A 26 8.36 -7.72 -3.35
N VAL A 27 8.78 -6.49 -3.04
CA VAL A 27 8.31 -5.72 -1.89
C VAL A 27 8.10 -4.27 -2.31
N LEU A 28 6.96 -3.70 -1.94
CA LEU A 28 6.63 -2.29 -2.14
C LEU A 28 6.08 -1.68 -0.85
N SER A 29 6.36 -0.41 -0.61
CA SER A 29 5.84 0.29 0.57
C SER A 29 5.35 1.68 0.25
N ILE A 30 4.19 2.05 0.78
CA ILE A 30 3.62 3.39 0.74
C ILE A 30 3.70 3.97 2.15
N VAL A 31 4.42 5.08 2.31
CA VAL A 31 4.45 5.86 3.54
C VAL A 31 3.51 7.05 3.43
N GLU A 32 3.06 7.60 4.57
CA GLU A 32 2.08 8.69 4.59
C GLU A 32 0.80 8.29 3.83
N SER A 33 0.26 7.11 4.19
CA SER A 33 -0.95 6.55 3.59
C SER A 33 -2.22 7.29 3.97
N TRP A 34 -2.26 7.90 5.16
CA TRP A 34 -3.39 8.66 5.70
C TRP A 34 -4.73 7.89 5.66
N LEU A 35 -4.67 6.55 5.66
CA LEU A 35 -5.85 5.69 5.68
C LEU A 35 -6.44 5.58 7.07
N LYS A 36 -7.69 5.12 7.13
CA LYS A 36 -8.40 4.87 8.39
C LYS A 36 -8.73 3.37 8.53
N PRO A 37 -8.90 2.87 9.77
CA PRO A 37 -9.09 1.43 10.00
C PRO A 37 -10.39 0.85 9.41
N GLN A 38 -11.39 1.70 9.12
CA GLN A 38 -12.71 1.24 8.69
C GLN A 38 -12.92 1.54 7.20
N GLY A 39 -13.17 0.51 6.40
CA GLY A 39 -13.68 0.62 5.03
C GLY A 39 -12.65 0.54 3.90
N ASP A 40 -11.36 0.68 4.19
CA ASP A 40 -10.37 0.92 3.13
C ASP A 40 -9.69 -0.35 2.58
N ASP A 41 -9.74 -1.49 3.27
CA ASP A 41 -8.92 -2.69 2.97
C ASP A 41 -9.12 -3.24 1.55
N ALA A 42 -10.37 -3.32 1.10
CA ALA A 42 -10.68 -3.81 -0.24
C ALA A 42 -10.13 -2.88 -1.33
N GLU A 43 -10.21 -1.56 -1.12
CA GLU A 43 -9.77 -0.54 -2.07
C GLU A 43 -8.24 -0.49 -2.20
N VAL A 44 -7.51 -0.82 -1.13
CA VAL A 44 -6.04 -0.79 -1.10
C VAL A 44 -5.41 -2.14 -1.44
N SER A 45 -6.21 -3.17 -1.63
CA SER A 45 -5.73 -4.52 -1.96
C SER A 45 -5.21 -4.58 -3.41
N ILE A 46 -4.10 -5.30 -3.62
CA ILE A 46 -3.49 -5.50 -4.94
C ILE A 46 -3.36 -7.00 -5.17
N SER A 47 -3.85 -7.48 -6.31
CA SER A 47 -3.79 -8.90 -6.68
C SER A 47 -2.34 -9.41 -6.69
N ASN A 48 -2.13 -10.65 -6.21
CA ASN A 48 -0.83 -11.30 -6.05
C ASN A 48 0.11 -10.68 -4.99
N TYR A 49 -0.38 -9.73 -4.20
CA TYR A 49 0.35 -9.18 -3.06
C TYR A 49 -0.41 -9.41 -1.76
N GLN A 50 0.34 -9.76 -0.72
CA GLN A 50 -0.11 -9.69 0.66
C GLN A 50 0.07 -8.26 1.17
N LEU A 51 -0.99 -7.69 1.72
CA LEU A 51 -0.98 -6.36 2.30
C LEU A 51 -0.74 -6.41 3.81
N PHE A 52 0.26 -5.67 4.28
CA PHE A 52 0.47 -5.32 5.68
C PHE A 52 0.26 -3.83 5.85
N ARG A 53 -0.63 -3.42 6.76
CA ARG A 53 -0.94 -2.01 7.00
C ARG A 53 -0.79 -1.64 8.46
N LYS A 54 -0.37 -0.40 8.71
CA LYS A 54 -0.41 0.23 10.02
C LYS A 54 -0.85 1.67 9.87
N ASP A 55 -2.10 1.92 10.23
CA ASP A 55 -2.66 3.27 10.22
C ASP A 55 -2.21 4.05 11.44
N ARG A 56 -2.09 5.37 11.28
CA ARG A 56 -1.79 6.26 12.40
C ARG A 56 -3.08 6.79 13.00
N LEU A 57 -3.40 6.34 14.22
CA LEU A 57 -4.58 6.76 14.96
C LEU A 57 -4.32 8.03 15.76
N HIS A 58 -5.38 8.81 16.00
CA HIS A 58 -5.41 9.98 16.89
C HIS A 58 -4.36 11.06 16.63
N LYS A 59 -3.76 11.10 15.44
CA LYS A 59 -2.79 12.12 15.02
C LYS A 59 -3.07 12.53 13.57
N ARG A 60 -2.63 13.74 13.21
CA ARG A 60 -2.70 14.22 11.83
C ARG A 60 -1.60 13.56 10.99
N GLY A 61 -2.01 12.85 9.95
CA GLY A 61 -1.13 12.24 8.96
C GLY A 61 -0.30 11.05 9.45
N GLY A 62 0.43 10.43 8.53
CA GLY A 62 1.18 9.19 8.71
C GLY A 62 0.44 7.96 8.20
N GLY A 63 0.86 6.80 8.69
CA GLY A 63 0.38 5.49 8.23
C GLY A 63 1.29 4.89 7.16
N VAL A 64 1.34 3.56 7.12
CA VAL A 64 2.17 2.80 6.18
C VAL A 64 1.40 1.59 5.64
N LEU A 65 1.59 1.32 4.35
CA LEU A 65 1.21 0.08 3.68
C LEU A 65 2.46 -0.60 3.15
N VAL A 66 2.55 -1.92 3.29
CA VAL A 66 3.62 -2.75 2.74
C VAL A 66 2.95 -3.88 1.96
N TYR A 67 3.34 -4.03 0.71
CA TYR A 67 2.90 -5.08 -0.20
C TYR A 67 4.05 -6.06 -0.38
N ILE A 68 3.81 -7.34 -0.13
CA ILE A 68 4.77 -8.42 -0.33
C ILE A 68 4.19 -9.38 -1.37
N LYS A 69 4.95 -9.69 -2.42
CA LYS A 69 4.50 -10.62 -3.45
C LYS A 69 4.26 -12.00 -2.83
N GLN A 70 3.10 -12.61 -3.08
CA GLN A 70 2.68 -13.84 -2.38
C GLN A 70 3.58 -15.05 -2.66
N ASP A 71 4.27 -15.07 -3.80
CA ASP A 71 5.21 -16.11 -4.21
C ASP A 71 6.61 -15.95 -3.58
N LEU A 72 6.86 -14.89 -2.80
CA LEU A 72 8.14 -14.65 -2.13
C LEU A 72 8.40 -15.66 -1.00
N ALA A 73 7.36 -16.24 -0.41
CA ALA A 73 7.48 -17.27 0.61
C ALA A 73 7.45 -18.68 -0.03
N SER A 74 8.56 -19.08 -0.64
CA SER A 74 8.83 -20.50 -0.92
C SER A 74 10.23 -20.87 -0.43
N THR A 75 10.31 -21.44 0.76
CA THR A 75 11.42 -22.29 1.22
C THR A 75 10.90 -23.23 2.29
#